data_AF-A0AAN5HY60-F1
#
_entry.id   AF-A0AAN5HY60-F1
#
_cell.length_a   1.000
_cell.length_b   1.000
_cell.length_c   1.000
_cell.angle_alpha   90.00
_cell.angle_beta   90.00
_cell.angle_gamma   90.00
#
_symmetry.space_group_name_H-M   'P 1'
#
loop_
_entity.id
_entity.type
_entity.pdbx_description
1 polymer ?
#
loop_
_entity_poly.entity_id
_entity_poly.type
_entity_poly.pdbx_seq_one_letter_code
_entity_poly.pdbx_strand_id
1 'polypeptide(L)'
;LFYLVLRANRRAIEALKKSGHSYSVARSFQLQENVAVLTILKKSGTPLLPCIVPAFLFFQIFAFVPQNSGYDTLRHVSVALYDLWLAITFTILVLCLPYFEPKIVNNLSCNVIRRGMRGNAVGDAPKDNRPRQVTIAYFDLLAQHWENPV
;
A
#
# COMPACT_ATOMS: atom_id res chain seq x y z
N LEU A 1 -2.54 -16.33 5.91
CA LEU A 1 -3.60 -15.92 4.96
C LEU A 1 -3.04 -15.17 3.73
N PHE A 2 -2.35 -14.03 3.91
CA PHE A 2 -1.80 -13.21 2.81
C PHE A 2 -0.94 -13.98 1.78
N TYR A 3 -0.03 -14.82 2.26
CA TYR A 3 0.83 -15.62 1.37
C TYR A 3 0.04 -16.61 0.49
N LEU A 4 -1.04 -17.20 1.03
CA LEU A 4 -1.88 -18.14 0.29
C LEU A 4 -2.65 -17.43 -0.83
N VAL A 5 -3.18 -16.24 -0.56
CA VAL A 5 -3.86 -15.40 -1.55
C VAL A 5 -2.90 -14.97 -2.66
N LEU A 6 -1.68 -14.56 -2.32
CA LEU A 6 -0.66 -14.21 -3.31
C LEU A 6 -0.30 -15.41 -4.20
N ARG A 7 -0.16 -16.60 -3.61
CA ARG A 7 0.14 -17.84 -4.34
C ARG A 7 -1.01 -18.26 -5.24
N ALA A 8 -2.25 -18.13 -4.78
CA ALA A 8 -3.44 -18.42 -5.58
C ALA A 8 -3.57 -17.46 -6.77
N ASN A 9 -3.34 -16.16 -6.56
CA ASN A 9 -3.36 -15.16 -7.63
C ASN A 9 -2.26 -15.40 -8.67
N ARG A 10 -1.04 -15.77 -8.25
CA ARG A 10 0.04 -16.14 -9.19
C ARG A 10 -0.30 -17.37 -10.02
N ARG A 11 -0.82 -18.43 -9.38
CA ARG A 11 -1.26 -19.64 -10.09
C ARG A 11 -2.38 -19.37 -11.08
N ALA A 12 -3.31 -18.48 -10.74
CA ALA A 12 -4.35 -18.05 -11.65
C ALA A 12 -3.74 -17.33 -12.87
N ILE A 13 -2.79 -16.40 -12.69
CA ILE A 13 -2.09 -15.75 -13.82
C ILE A 13 -1.35 -16.77 -14.70
N GLU A 14 -0.66 -17.74 -14.11
CA GLU A 14 0.06 -18.80 -14.86
C GLU A 14 -0.89 -19.72 -15.64
N ALA A 15 -2.02 -20.10 -15.03
CA ALA A 15 -3.06 -20.89 -15.71
C ALA A 15 -3.69 -20.09 -16.86
N LEU A 16 -3.88 -18.79 -16.68
CA LEU A 16 -4.39 -17.90 -17.72
C LEU A 16 -3.45 -17.81 -18.91
N LYS A 17 -2.14 -17.63 -18.67
CA LYS A 17 -1.11 -17.60 -19.74
C LYS A 17 -1.11 -18.88 -20.58
N LYS A 18 -1.36 -20.04 -19.97
CA LYS A 18 -1.40 -21.32 -20.68
C LYS A 18 -2.70 -21.54 -21.47
N SER A 19 -3.81 -20.97 -21.01
CA SER A 19 -5.13 -21.28 -21.57
C SER A 19 -5.48 -20.54 -22.86
N GLY A 20 -4.78 -19.44 -23.20
CA GLY A 20 -4.93 -18.72 -24.48
C GLY A 20 -6.33 -18.16 -24.80
N HIS A 21 -7.32 -18.40 -23.93
CA HIS A 21 -8.71 -18.03 -24.15
C HIS A 21 -8.91 -16.52 -24.01
N SER A 22 -9.81 -16.01 -24.87
CA SER A 22 -10.30 -14.63 -24.94
C SER A 22 -10.90 -14.18 -23.60
N TYR A 23 -10.03 -13.85 -22.66
CA TYR A 23 -10.41 -13.32 -21.37
C TYR A 23 -10.89 -11.88 -21.52
N SER A 24 -11.85 -11.50 -20.69
CA SER A 24 -12.14 -10.08 -20.50
C SER A 24 -10.87 -9.43 -19.96
N VAL A 25 -10.34 -8.49 -20.76
CA VAL A 25 -9.20 -7.63 -20.46
C VAL A 25 -9.29 -7.05 -19.04
N ALA A 26 -10.50 -6.78 -18.54
CA ALA A 26 -10.72 -6.28 -17.19
C ALA A 26 -10.26 -7.25 -16.07
N ARG A 27 -10.38 -8.56 -16.26
CA ARG A 27 -10.09 -9.54 -15.20
C ARG A 27 -8.59 -9.82 -15.05
N SER A 28 -7.83 -9.77 -16.14
CA SER A 28 -6.36 -9.80 -16.06
C SER A 28 -5.81 -8.57 -15.36
N PHE A 29 -6.41 -7.39 -15.60
CA PHE A 29 -6.05 -6.17 -14.87
C PHE A 29 -6.30 -6.27 -13.37
N GLN A 30 -7.48 -6.73 -12.97
CA GLN A 30 -7.81 -6.90 -11.55
C GLN A 30 -6.83 -7.86 -10.84
N LEU A 31 -6.44 -8.97 -11.48
CA LEU A 31 -5.47 -9.89 -10.90
C LEU A 31 -4.07 -9.27 -10.79
N GLN A 32 -3.64 -8.52 -11.80
CA GLN A 32 -2.34 -7.82 -11.77
C GLN A 32 -2.30 -6.76 -10.67
N GLU A 33 -3.35 -5.95 -10.55
CA GLU A 33 -3.46 -4.94 -9.50
C GLU A 33 -3.44 -5.59 -8.12
N ASN A 34 -4.20 -6.67 -7.91
CA ASN A 34 -4.17 -7.41 -6.66
C ASN A 34 -2.78 -7.98 -6.33
N VAL A 35 -2.05 -8.53 -7.31
CA VAL A 35 -0.69 -9.03 -7.09
C VAL A 35 0.29 -7.89 -6.79
N ALA A 36 0.17 -6.75 -7.46
CA ALA A 36 0.97 -5.57 -7.20
C ALA A 36 0.74 -5.07 -5.77
N VAL A 37 -0.52 -4.85 -5.38
CA VAL A 37 -0.91 -4.41 -4.02
C VAL A 37 -0.41 -5.39 -2.96
N LEU A 38 -0.59 -6.69 -3.16
CA LEU A 38 -0.13 -7.71 -2.22
C LEU A 38 1.41 -7.77 -2.10
N THR A 39 2.12 -7.49 -3.19
CA THR A 39 3.60 -7.45 -3.18
C THR A 39 4.10 -6.23 -2.42
N ILE A 40 3.46 -5.08 -2.61
CA ILE A 40 3.74 -3.85 -1.87
C ILE A 40 3.49 -4.08 -0.38
N LEU A 41 2.33 -4.64 -0.04
CA LEU A 41 1.97 -4.91 1.35
C LEU A 41 2.91 -5.92 2.01
N LYS A 42 3.40 -6.92 1.25
CA LYS A 42 4.43 -7.84 1.76
C LYS A 42 5.75 -7.11 2.03
N LYS A 43 6.16 -6.23 1.12
CA LYS A 43 7.43 -5.48 1.22
C LYS A 43 7.36 -4.47 2.37
N SER A 44 6.23 -3.80 2.56
CA SER A 44 6.00 -2.87 3.68
C SER A 44 5.70 -3.58 5.00
N GLY A 45 5.14 -4.79 4.99
CA GLY A 45 4.86 -5.55 6.20
C GLY A 45 6.10 -6.08 6.92
N THR A 46 7.17 -6.41 6.17
CA THR A 46 8.44 -6.91 6.73
C THR A 46 9.08 -5.95 7.74
N PRO A 47 9.28 -4.65 7.45
CA PRO A 47 9.83 -3.69 8.41
C PRO A 47 8.87 -3.34 9.56
N LEU A 48 7.57 -3.55 9.38
CA LEU A 48 6.55 -3.28 10.41
C LEU A 48 6.57 -4.31 11.55
N LEU A 49 6.92 -5.57 11.25
CA LEU A 49 7.00 -6.64 12.24
C LEU A 49 7.90 -6.31 13.45
N PRO A 50 9.18 -5.92 13.27
CA PRO A 50 10.03 -5.56 14.41
C PRO A 50 9.55 -4.31 15.13
N CYS A 51 8.90 -3.36 14.45
CA CYS A 51 8.34 -2.17 15.10
C CYS A 51 7.16 -2.51 16.04
N ILE A 52 6.45 -3.62 15.81
CA ILE A 52 5.30 -3.99 16.65
C ILE A 52 5.73 -4.73 17.93
N VAL A 53 6.90 -5.37 17.94
CA VAL A 53 7.37 -6.17 19.08
C VAL A 53 7.47 -5.37 20.39
N PRO A 54 8.08 -4.16 20.42
CA PRO A 54 8.17 -3.39 21.67
C PRO A 54 6.81 -2.91 22.19
N ALA A 55 5.87 -2.61 21.29
CA ALA A 55 4.50 -2.27 21.70
C ALA A 55 3.84 -3.43 22.47
N PHE A 56 3.99 -4.67 21.98
CA PHE A 56 3.50 -5.84 22.71
C PHE A 56 4.21 -6.05 24.05
N LEU A 57 5.52 -5.78 24.13
CA LEU A 57 6.25 -5.90 25.39
C LEU A 57 5.73 -4.91 26.44
N PHE A 58 5.55 -3.63 26.09
CA PHE A 58 5.00 -2.63 27.01
C PHE A 58 3.56 -2.96 27.43
N PHE A 59 2.74 -3.46 26.51
CA PHE A 59 1.39 -3.90 26.82
C PHE A 59 1.40 -5.08 27.81
N GLN A 60 2.29 -6.06 27.63
CA GLN A 60 2.39 -7.18 28.56
C GLN A 60 2.84 -6.74 29.96
N ILE A 61 3.80 -5.81 30.06
CA ILE A 61 4.21 -5.25 31.36
C ILE A 61 3.02 -4.60 32.05
N PHE A 62 2.22 -3.80 31.32
CA PHE A 62 1.00 -3.22 31.87
C PHE A 62 -0.03 -4.27 32.32
N ALA A 63 -0.22 -5.34 31.53
CA ALA A 63 -1.21 -6.37 31.81
C ALA A 63 -0.84 -7.26 33.01
N PHE A 64 0.44 -7.57 33.18
CA PHE A 64 0.91 -8.46 34.25
C PHE A 64 1.23 -7.74 35.57
N VAL A 65 1.40 -6.41 35.58
CA VAL A 65 1.62 -5.65 36.82
C VAL A 65 0.28 -5.39 37.52
N PRO A 66 0.03 -6.01 38.69
CA PRO A 66 -1.22 -5.82 39.42
C PRO A 66 -1.35 -4.39 39.95
N GLN A 67 -2.59 -3.91 40.08
CA GLN A 67 -2.89 -2.60 40.68
C GLN A 67 -2.59 -2.62 42.17
N ASN A 68 -2.12 -1.50 42.72
CA ASN A 68 -1.87 -1.31 44.16
C ASN A 68 -0.76 -2.19 44.75
N SER A 69 0.12 -2.74 43.92
CA SER A 69 1.26 -3.55 44.38
C SER A 69 2.50 -2.70 44.71
N GLY A 70 2.39 -1.36 44.67
CA GLY A 70 3.52 -0.44 44.82
C GLY A 70 4.32 -0.21 43.54
N TYR A 71 3.97 -0.87 42.43
CA TYR A 71 4.60 -0.71 41.11
C TYR A 71 3.76 0.12 40.13
N ASP A 72 2.83 0.93 40.63
CA ASP A 72 1.94 1.73 39.78
C ASP A 72 2.71 2.71 38.88
N THR A 73 3.86 3.23 39.34
CA THR A 73 4.77 4.04 38.52
C THR A 73 5.25 3.29 37.28
N LEU A 74 5.64 2.01 37.42
CA LEU A 74 6.07 1.18 36.29
C LEU A 74 4.93 0.96 35.30
N ARG A 75 3.71 0.77 35.81
CA ARG A 75 2.51 0.62 35.00
C ARG A 75 2.22 1.90 34.19
N HIS A 76 2.28 3.08 34.81
CA HIS A 76 2.11 4.36 34.11
C HIS A 76 3.21 4.63 33.08
N VAL A 77 4.46 4.33 33.42
CA VAL A 77 5.59 4.44 32.48
C VAL A 77 5.41 3.51 31.28
N SER A 78 4.92 2.29 31.51
CA SER A 78 4.67 1.33 30.42
C SER A 78 3.60 1.82 29.45
N VAL A 79 2.53 2.45 29.95
CA VAL A 79 1.49 3.06 29.10
C VAL A 79 2.07 4.25 28.30
N ALA A 80 2.83 5.13 28.94
CA ALA A 80 3.44 6.27 28.27
C ALA A 80 4.44 5.82 27.18
N LEU A 81 5.25 4.79 27.45
CA LEU A 81 6.18 4.21 26.48
C LEU A 81 5.45 3.49 25.34
N TYR A 82 4.33 2.84 25.61
CA TYR A 82 3.49 2.24 24.59
C TYR A 82 2.97 3.30 23.61
N ASP A 83 2.37 4.38 24.11
CA ASP A 83 1.85 5.48 23.28
C ASP A 83 2.96 6.17 22.48
N LEU A 84 4.10 6.47 23.13
CA LEU A 84 5.27 7.04 22.47
C LEU A 84 5.77 6.14 21.33
N TRP A 85 5.85 4.83 21.59
CA TRP A 85 6.34 3.86 20.61
C TRP A 85 5.39 3.71 19.42
N LEU A 86 4.07 3.78 19.64
CA LEU A 86 3.08 3.83 18.56
C LEU A 86 3.25 5.09 17.70
N ALA A 87 3.46 6.25 18.32
CA ALA A 87 3.70 7.50 17.59
C ALA A 87 4.98 7.44 16.75
N ILE A 88 6.06 6.87 17.29
CA ILE A 88 7.32 6.64 16.56
C ILE A 88 7.09 5.70 15.38
N THR A 89 6.41 4.57 15.61
CA THR A 89 6.11 3.57 14.57
C THR A 89 5.28 4.18 13.44
N PHE A 90 4.26 4.98 13.77
CA PHE A 90 3.46 5.70 12.79
C PHE A 90 4.29 6.69 11.97
N THR A 91 5.16 7.45 12.64
CA THR A 91 6.05 8.41 11.98
C THR A 91 7.01 7.72 11.01
N ILE A 92 7.63 6.61 11.44
CA ILE A 92 8.50 5.79 10.58
C ILE A 92 7.71 5.26 9.38
N LEU A 93 6.49 4.74 9.60
CA LEU A 93 5.65 4.22 8.52
C LEU A 93 5.34 5.30 7.48
N VAL A 94 4.95 6.50 7.93
CA VAL A 94 4.68 7.63 7.05
C VAL A 94 5.93 8.05 6.28
N LEU A 95 7.11 8.05 6.92
CA LEU A 95 8.39 8.37 6.27
C LEU A 95 8.89 7.27 5.32
N CYS A 96 8.57 6.01 5.59
CA CYS A 96 8.94 4.88 4.73
C CYS A 96 7.95 4.67 3.57
N LEU A 97 6.71 5.13 3.69
CA LEU A 97 5.70 5.07 2.63
C LEU A 97 6.21 5.65 1.29
N PRO A 98 6.87 6.82 1.25
CA PRO A 98 7.44 7.33 0.01
C PRO A 98 8.62 6.52 -0.53
N TYR A 99 9.35 5.82 0.35
CA TYR A 99 10.45 4.96 -0.04
C TYR A 99 9.98 3.66 -0.70
N PHE A 100 8.91 3.05 -0.16
CA PHE A 100 8.40 1.78 -0.70
C PHE A 100 7.63 1.95 -2.00
N GLU A 101 6.89 3.05 -2.16
CA GLU A 101 6.06 3.30 -3.32
C GLU A 101 6.19 4.75 -3.82
N PRO A 102 7.28 5.07 -4.54
CA PRO A 102 7.47 6.41 -5.11
C PRO A 102 6.36 6.75 -6.12
N LYS A 103 5.71 5.74 -6.72
CA LYS A 103 4.55 5.92 -7.60
C LYS A 103 3.35 6.51 -6.87
N ILE A 104 3.11 6.09 -5.62
CA ILE A 104 2.02 6.63 -4.78
C ILE A 104 2.33 8.09 -4.42
N VAL A 105 3.58 8.42 -4.12
CA VAL A 105 4.01 9.81 -3.85
C VAL A 105 3.83 10.69 -5.07
N ASN A 106 4.24 10.23 -6.25
CA ASN A 106 4.07 11.02 -7.47
C ASN A 106 2.60 11.31 -7.76
N ASN A 107 1.70 10.36 -7.50
CA ASN A 107 0.26 10.55 -7.65
C ASN A 107 -0.37 11.40 -6.53
N LEU A 108 0.12 11.29 -5.29
CA LEU A 108 -0.34 12.09 -4.14
C LEU A 108 0.15 13.54 -4.22
N SER A 109 1.43 13.77 -4.49
CA SER A 109 2.03 15.10 -4.67
C SER A 109 1.34 15.85 -5.79
N CYS A 110 1.06 15.18 -6.92
CA CYS A 110 0.30 15.80 -8.00
C CYS A 110 -1.13 16.11 -7.57
N ASN A 111 -1.82 15.26 -6.79
CA ASN A 111 -3.21 15.52 -6.37
C ASN A 111 -3.37 16.57 -5.24
N VAL A 112 -2.44 16.67 -4.30
CA VAL A 112 -2.45 17.70 -3.25
C VAL A 112 -2.16 19.07 -3.85
N ILE A 113 -1.14 19.15 -4.72
CA ILE A 113 -0.82 20.37 -5.48
C ILE A 113 -1.97 20.73 -6.45
N ARG A 114 -2.54 19.73 -7.14
CA ARG A 114 -3.66 19.93 -8.09
C ARG A 114 -4.97 20.27 -7.41
N ARG A 115 -5.25 19.80 -6.18
CA ARG A 115 -6.42 20.26 -5.39
C ARG A 115 -6.22 21.68 -4.88
N GLY A 116 -5.00 22.08 -4.56
CA GLY A 116 -4.65 23.49 -4.29
C GLY A 116 -4.85 24.39 -5.51
N MET A 117 -4.54 23.90 -6.72
CA MET A 117 -4.68 24.68 -7.96
C MET A 117 -6.08 24.64 -8.58
N ARG A 118 -6.88 23.58 -8.37
CA ARG A 118 -8.25 23.47 -8.92
C ARG A 118 -9.30 24.33 -8.22
N GLY A 119 -9.00 24.90 -7.05
CA GLY A 119 -9.87 25.90 -6.42
C GLY A 119 -10.04 27.17 -7.25
N ASN A 120 -9.11 27.44 -8.18
CA ASN A 120 -9.07 28.70 -8.95
C ASN A 120 -9.15 28.50 -10.48
N ALA A 121 -9.37 27.28 -10.97
CA ALA A 121 -9.41 26.97 -12.40
C ALA A 121 -10.75 26.33 -12.77
N VAL A 122 -11.84 27.07 -12.57
CA VAL A 122 -13.10 26.88 -13.31
C VAL A 122 -12.99 27.76 -14.56
N GLY A 123 -12.31 27.25 -15.57
CA GLY A 123 -12.15 27.90 -16.86
C GLY A 123 -11.94 26.83 -17.92
N ASP A 124 -13.03 26.49 -18.59
CA ASP A 124 -13.14 25.85 -19.92
C ASP A 124 -12.10 24.78 -20.28
N ALA A 125 -12.44 23.52 -20.02
CA ALA A 125 -11.79 22.40 -20.68
C ALA A 125 -12.34 22.27 -22.12
N PRO A 126 -11.49 22.37 -23.17
CA PRO A 126 -11.93 22.16 -24.55
C PRO A 126 -12.35 20.71 -24.75
N LYS A 127 -13.49 20.54 -25.41
CA LYS A 127 -14.11 19.25 -25.75
C LYS A 127 -13.31 18.60 -26.89
N ASP A 128 -12.18 18.00 -26.54
CA ASP A 128 -11.26 17.37 -27.50
C ASP A 128 -11.67 15.92 -27.81
N ASN A 129 -11.92 15.64 -29.08
CA ASN A 129 -12.31 14.34 -29.62
C ASN A 129 -11.14 13.33 -29.69
N ARG A 130 -10.18 13.42 -28.77
CA ARG A 130 -9.01 12.54 -28.62
C ARG A 130 -9.16 11.29 -27.72
N PRO A 131 -10.34 10.81 -27.25
CA PRO A 131 -10.36 9.64 -26.37
C PRO A 131 -9.87 8.36 -27.07
N ARG A 132 -10.01 8.25 -28.41
CA ARG A 132 -9.52 7.08 -29.14
C ARG A 132 -7.99 6.97 -29.18
N GLN A 133 -7.27 8.07 -29.37
CA GLN A 133 -5.80 8.03 -29.47
C GLN A 133 -5.14 7.72 -28.13
N VAL A 134 -5.69 8.24 -27.02
CA VAL A 134 -5.20 7.93 -25.66
C VAL A 134 -5.42 6.45 -25.34
N THR A 135 -6.54 5.88 -25.79
CA THR A 135 -6.84 4.47 -25.55
C THR A 135 -5.89 3.54 -26.34
N ILE A 136 -5.57 3.90 -27.59
CA ILE A 136 -4.64 3.11 -28.43
C ILE A 136 -3.21 3.18 -27.86
N ALA A 137 -2.72 4.37 -27.51
CA ALA A 137 -1.40 4.52 -26.89
C ALA A 137 -1.28 3.78 -25.55
N TYR A 138 -2.38 3.68 -24.79
CA TYR A 138 -2.45 2.89 -23.57
C TYR A 138 -2.30 1.39 -23.86
N PHE A 139 -2.98 0.87 -24.88
CA PHE A 139 -2.87 -0.55 -25.27
C PHE A 139 -1.50 -0.91 -25.85
N ASP A 140 -0.83 0.00 -26.56
CA ASP A 140 0.53 -0.22 -27.06
C ASP A 140 1.56 -0.28 -25.92
N LEU A 141 1.48 0.63 -24.95
CA LEU A 141 2.29 0.60 -23.73
C LEU A 141 2.09 -0.71 -22.93
N LEU A 142 0.87 -1.24 -22.95
CA LEU A 142 0.52 -2.50 -22.30
C LEU A 142 1.09 -3.73 -23.00
N ALA A 143 1.06 -3.76 -24.33
CA ALA A 143 1.67 -4.83 -25.11
C ALA A 143 3.18 -4.89 -24.83
N GLN A 144 3.83 -3.73 -24.76
CA GLN A 144 5.26 -3.63 -24.48
C GLN A 144 5.62 -4.08 -23.05
N HIS A 145 4.73 -3.88 -22.07
CA HIS A 145 4.93 -4.36 -20.70
C HIS A 145 4.70 -5.87 -20.55
N TRP A 146 3.96 -6.49 -21.47
CA TRP A 146 3.70 -7.94 -21.46
C TRP A 146 4.92 -8.76 -21.91
N GLU A 147 5.76 -8.20 -22.78
CA GLU A 147 6.95 -8.86 -23.31
C GLU A 147 8.15 -8.84 -22.35
N ASN A 148 8.20 -7.89 -21.40
CA ASN A 148 9.29 -7.77 -20.42
C ASN A 148 8.77 -7.50 -18.99
N PRO A 149 8.27 -8.53 -18.28
CA PRO A 149 7.91 -8.39 -16.88
C PRO A 149 9.17 -8.39 -16.01
N VAL A 150 9.49 -7.23 -15.41
CA VAL A 150 10.52 -7.07 -14.36
C VAL A 150 10.11 -7.84 -13.10
#